data_AF-A0A350NVN8-F1
#
_entry.id   AF-A0A350NVN8-F1
#
_cell.length_a   1.000
_cell.length_b   1.000
_cell.length_c   1.000
_cell.angle_alpha   90.00
_cell.angle_beta   90.00
_cell.angle_gamma   90.00
#
_symmetry.space_group_name_H-M   'P 1'
#
loop_
_entity.id
_entity.type
_entity.pdbx_description
1 polymer ?
#
loop_
_entity_poly.entity_id
_entity_poly.type
_entity_poly.pdbx_seq_one_letter_code
_entity_poly.pdbx_strand_id
1 'polypeptide(L)'
;MQIQWLRNKTRYRVQTLHRYMLSAQISGFRPYSYLHSSESPFNAYMKIVTTAQALPVANEIPRILESDDHLAWVWKPNHLLVHRTDLAMHDLLNLKDWILETTDWSFAQPINRLDRPTSGLVLVARDVDALKMVSEQFAQHAVAKTYLAIVRGWTEDEGVIEKPLPTSHNSTPKEAITTYKTLGRAELPLAITRYETSRFSLVECTPQTGRFHQIRLHLKH
;
A
#
# COMPACT_ATOMS: atom_id res chain seq x y z
N MET A 1 9.05 -3.60 -41.51
CA MET A 1 10.21 -3.23 -40.67
C MET A 1 9.96 -3.78 -39.27
N GLN A 2 10.91 -4.54 -38.73
CA GLN A 2 10.75 -5.60 -37.72
C GLN A 2 10.06 -5.19 -36.41
N ILE A 3 9.01 -5.93 -36.02
CA ILE A 3 8.48 -5.99 -34.65
C ILE A 3 9.13 -7.20 -33.98
N GLN A 4 10.14 -6.95 -33.16
CA GLN A 4 10.84 -7.99 -32.41
C GLN A 4 10.17 -8.18 -31.04
N TRP A 5 9.67 -9.40 -30.85
CA TRP A 5 9.08 -9.97 -29.65
C TRP A 5 9.91 -9.68 -28.38
N LEU A 6 9.25 -9.17 -27.33
CA LEU A 6 9.70 -9.38 -25.94
C LEU A 6 8.83 -10.44 -25.27
N ARG A 7 9.24 -11.70 -25.46
CA ARG A 7 8.98 -12.81 -24.53
C ARG A 7 9.66 -12.45 -23.21
N ASN A 8 8.90 -12.13 -22.15
CA ASN A 8 9.29 -12.49 -20.79
C ASN A 8 8.16 -12.32 -19.75
N LYS A 9 7.63 -13.48 -19.32
CA LYS A 9 7.09 -13.84 -18.01
C LYS A 9 6.41 -12.74 -17.19
N THR A 10 5.07 -12.81 -17.16
CA THR A 10 4.15 -12.56 -16.04
C THR A 10 4.71 -11.74 -14.87
N ARG A 11 4.93 -10.45 -15.09
CA ARG A 11 5.10 -9.47 -14.01
C ARG A 11 3.82 -8.65 -13.91
N TYR A 12 3.09 -8.87 -12.82
CA TYR A 12 1.87 -8.16 -12.45
C TYR A 12 2.13 -6.64 -12.46
N ARG A 13 1.80 -6.00 -13.58
CA ARG A 13 1.77 -4.55 -13.74
C ARG A 13 0.49 -4.03 -13.07
N VAL A 14 0.64 -3.46 -11.88
CA VAL A 14 -0.38 -2.61 -11.22
C VAL A 14 -0.41 -1.20 -11.85
N GLN A 15 -0.05 -1.05 -13.13
CA GLN A 15 0.25 0.26 -13.74
C GLN A 15 -0.28 0.49 -15.16
N THR A 16 -1.42 -0.08 -15.54
CA THR A 16 -2.05 0.32 -16.80
C THR A 16 -3.56 0.40 -16.69
N LEU A 17 -4.05 1.21 -15.75
CA LEU A 17 -5.44 1.67 -15.71
C LEU A 17 -5.59 3.16 -15.36
N HIS A 18 -4.49 3.91 -15.30
CA HIS A 18 -4.55 5.33 -14.91
C HIS A 18 -4.92 6.29 -16.05
N ARG A 19 -4.94 5.83 -17.30
CA ARG A 19 -5.30 6.66 -18.47
C ARG A 19 -6.76 6.50 -18.92
N TYR A 20 -7.48 5.48 -18.45
CA TYR A 20 -8.84 5.16 -18.93
C TYR A 20 -9.94 5.16 -17.86
N MET A 21 -9.59 5.24 -16.57
CA MET A 21 -10.58 5.28 -15.48
C MET A 21 -11.25 6.66 -15.25
N LEU A 22 -10.97 7.65 -16.09
CA LEU A 22 -11.58 8.99 -16.02
C LEU A 22 -13.00 9.06 -16.62
N SER A 23 -13.55 7.97 -17.17
CA SER A 23 -14.89 7.95 -17.78
C SER A 23 -15.96 7.20 -16.99
N ALA A 24 -15.64 6.59 -15.84
CA ALA A 24 -16.64 5.93 -15.00
C ALA A 24 -17.05 6.86 -13.84
N GLN A 25 -18.22 7.48 -13.95
CA GLN A 25 -18.84 8.25 -12.88
C GLN A 25 -19.09 7.34 -11.65
N ILE A 26 -18.18 7.35 -10.68
CA ILE A 26 -18.40 6.78 -9.35
C ILE A 26 -18.85 7.93 -8.46
N SER A 27 -20.16 8.10 -8.36
CA SER A 27 -20.82 9.13 -7.56
C SER A 27 -20.93 8.69 -6.10
N GLY A 28 -20.48 9.55 -5.18
CA GLY A 28 -20.78 9.45 -3.75
C GLY A 28 -19.61 8.97 -2.89
N PHE A 29 -18.69 9.87 -2.56
CA PHE A 29 -17.75 9.65 -1.46
C PHE A 29 -17.34 10.99 -0.83
N ARG A 30 -17.55 11.13 0.48
CA ARG A 30 -17.13 12.30 1.28
C ARG A 30 -15.84 11.95 2.04
N PRO A 31 -14.80 12.80 2.01
CA PRO A 31 -13.50 12.46 2.59
C PRO A 31 -13.33 12.96 4.04
N TYR A 32 -12.46 12.24 4.76
CA TYR A 32 -11.85 12.53 6.08
C TYR A 32 -12.79 12.78 7.28
N SER A 33 -12.67 11.91 8.28
CA SER A 33 -13.11 12.19 9.65
C SER A 33 -12.01 11.77 10.63
N TYR A 34 -11.36 12.76 11.21
CA TYR A 34 -10.42 12.63 12.33
C TYR A 34 -11.24 12.43 13.61
N LEU A 35 -10.97 11.37 14.38
CA LEU A 35 -11.45 11.25 15.75
C LEU A 35 -10.26 11.22 16.68
N HIS A 36 -10.03 12.34 17.35
CA HIS A 36 -9.15 12.42 18.50
C HIS A 36 -10.03 12.22 19.74
N SER A 37 -9.87 11.09 20.44
CA SER A 37 -10.33 10.99 21.83
C SER A 37 -9.58 9.88 22.58
N SER A 38 -8.57 10.25 23.35
CA SER A 38 -8.44 9.91 24.78
C SER A 38 -7.18 10.60 25.32
N GLU A 39 -7.10 10.77 26.64
CA GLU A 39 -6.10 11.53 27.41
C GLU A 39 -4.65 11.00 27.33
N SER A 40 -4.32 10.23 26.29
CA SER A 40 -2.99 9.73 25.98
C SER A 40 -2.71 9.97 24.49
N PRO A 41 -1.60 10.65 24.12
CA PRO A 41 -1.21 10.82 22.72
C PRO A 41 -0.86 9.49 22.03
N PHE A 42 -0.94 8.36 22.75
CA PHE A 42 -0.43 7.06 22.33
C PHE A 42 -1.51 6.02 21.99
N ASN A 43 -2.78 6.31 22.21
CA ASN A 43 -3.89 5.47 21.73
C ASN A 43 -4.37 5.97 20.36
N ALA A 44 -3.62 5.65 19.31
CA ALA A 44 -3.97 6.05 17.95
C ALA A 44 -4.83 4.97 17.26
N TYR A 45 -6.13 5.23 17.13
CA TYR A 45 -6.98 4.48 16.20
C TYR A 45 -7.05 5.25 14.88
N MET A 46 -6.46 4.69 13.82
CA MET A 46 -6.49 5.31 12.49
C MET A 46 -7.29 4.46 11.50
N LYS A 47 -8.40 5.01 11.01
CA LYS A 47 -9.17 4.47 9.89
C LYS A 47 -8.83 5.25 8.63
N ILE A 48 -7.95 4.71 7.80
CA ILE A 48 -7.57 5.33 6.51
C ILE A 48 -8.59 4.90 5.47
N VAL A 49 -9.46 5.81 5.06
CA VAL A 49 -10.38 5.59 3.93
C VAL A 49 -9.86 6.38 2.73
N THR A 50 -9.14 5.70 1.84
CA THR A 50 -8.64 6.32 0.61
C THR A 50 -9.80 6.52 -0.36
N THR A 51 -9.99 7.74 -0.87
CA THR A 51 -10.91 8.00 -1.97
C THR A 51 -10.12 7.94 -3.27
N ALA A 52 -10.59 7.16 -4.25
CA ALA A 52 -10.01 7.16 -5.59
C ALA A 52 -10.44 8.43 -6.34
N GLN A 53 -9.61 9.47 -6.30
CA GLN A 53 -9.53 10.43 -7.41
C GLN A 53 -8.36 10.02 -8.29
N ALA A 54 -8.57 10.00 -9.60
CA ALA A 54 -7.51 9.72 -10.57
C ALA A 54 -6.43 10.81 -10.47
N LEU A 55 -5.32 10.49 -9.81
CA LEU A 55 -4.13 11.35 -9.76
C LEU A 55 -3.24 11.04 -10.97
N PRO A 56 -2.73 12.03 -11.70
CA PRO A 56 -1.88 11.77 -12.87
C PRO A 56 -0.58 11.03 -12.46
N VAL A 57 -0.31 9.87 -13.06
CA VAL A 57 0.82 8.96 -12.72
C VAL A 57 2.13 9.37 -13.40
N ALA A 58 2.52 10.63 -13.25
CA ALA A 58 3.88 11.03 -13.58
C ALA A 58 4.38 12.00 -12.52
N ASN A 59 5.46 11.60 -11.83
CA ASN A 59 6.21 12.38 -10.85
C ASN A 59 5.50 12.71 -9.52
N GLU A 60 4.83 11.74 -8.88
CA GLU A 60 4.50 11.94 -7.47
C GLU A 60 5.78 11.87 -6.62
N ILE A 61 6.13 12.99 -6.00
CA ILE A 61 7.18 13.12 -4.97
C ILE A 61 6.56 12.71 -3.62
N PRO A 62 7.33 12.15 -2.67
CA PRO A 62 6.85 11.97 -1.31
C PRO A 62 6.32 13.26 -0.68
N ARG A 63 5.40 13.11 0.27
CA ARG A 63 4.79 14.25 0.97
C ARG A 63 4.60 13.93 2.43
N ILE A 64 4.97 14.85 3.31
CA ILE A 64 4.52 14.82 4.70
C ILE A 64 3.09 15.35 4.69
N LEU A 65 2.13 14.51 5.10
CA LEU A 65 0.73 14.88 5.18
C LEU A 65 0.45 15.64 6.47
N GLU A 66 1.03 15.17 7.57
CA GLU A 66 0.87 15.70 8.92
C GLU A 66 2.04 15.23 9.80
N SER A 67 2.37 15.99 10.84
CA SER A 67 3.36 15.62 11.85
C SER A 67 3.13 16.37 13.16
N ASP A 68 3.39 15.69 14.28
CA ASP A 68 3.54 16.27 15.61
C ASP A 68 4.98 16.04 16.12
N ASP A 69 5.31 16.41 17.36
CA ASP A 69 6.67 16.29 17.92
C ASP A 69 7.25 14.86 17.90
N HIS A 70 6.39 13.83 17.87
CA HIS A 70 6.74 12.42 18.03
C HIS A 70 6.54 11.59 16.75
N LEU A 71 5.56 11.93 15.93
CA LEU A 71 5.11 11.14 14.79
C LEU A 71 4.91 11.98 13.53
N ALA A 72 5.03 11.32 12.38
CA ALA A 72 4.71 11.90 11.09
C ALA A 72 4.01 10.90 10.16
N TRP A 73 3.01 11.41 9.45
CA TRP A 73 2.21 10.70 8.46
C TRP A 73 2.70 11.08 7.08
N VAL A 74 3.38 10.14 6.41
CA VAL A 74 4.07 10.42 5.15
C VAL A 74 3.44 9.61 4.02
N TRP A 75 3.05 10.30 2.95
CA TRP A 75 2.64 9.67 1.71
C TRP A 75 3.86 9.18 0.93
N LYS A 76 3.96 7.86 0.77
CA LYS A 76 4.94 7.23 -0.12
C LYS A 76 4.34 7.08 -1.52
N PRO A 77 4.96 7.64 -2.57
CA PRO A 77 4.54 7.42 -3.94
C PRO A 77 4.90 6.00 -4.41
N ASN A 78 4.41 5.63 -5.59
CA ASN A 78 4.82 4.40 -6.25
C ASN A 78 6.32 4.46 -6.63
N HIS A 79 6.96 3.30 -6.76
CA HIS A 79 8.35 3.10 -7.16
C HIS A 79 9.44 3.57 -6.18
N LEU A 80 9.07 4.14 -5.03
CA LEU A 80 10.02 4.50 -3.97
C LEU A 80 10.12 3.39 -2.90
N LEU A 81 11.34 3.07 -2.47
CA LEU A 81 11.58 2.21 -1.31
C LEU A 81 11.34 2.96 0.00
N VAL A 82 10.89 2.27 1.06
CA VAL A 82 10.78 2.90 2.39
C VAL A 82 12.15 3.06 3.04
N HIS A 83 12.97 2.00 3.00
CA HIS A 83 14.36 1.99 3.46
C HIS A 83 15.21 1.20 2.47
N ARG A 84 16.54 1.38 2.50
CA ARG A 84 17.49 0.55 1.75
C ARG A 84 17.33 -0.93 2.12
N THR A 85 17.50 -1.79 1.14
CA THR A 85 17.63 -3.24 1.33
C THR A 85 18.92 -3.70 0.68
N ASP A 86 19.51 -4.79 1.16
CA ASP A 86 20.75 -5.35 0.61
C ASP A 86 20.64 -5.68 -0.89
N LEU A 87 19.42 -5.96 -1.36
CA LEU A 87 19.10 -6.26 -2.76
C LEU A 87 18.97 -5.02 -3.66
N ALA A 88 18.95 -3.82 -3.07
CA ALA A 88 18.74 -2.54 -3.76
C ALA A 88 19.78 -1.49 -3.34
N MET A 89 21.03 -1.91 -3.08
CA MET A 89 22.13 -1.03 -2.69
C MET A 89 22.45 0.08 -3.72
N HIS A 90 22.00 -0.07 -4.96
CA HIS A 90 22.17 0.92 -6.04
C HIS A 90 21.00 1.90 -6.18
N ASP A 91 19.89 1.73 -5.45
CA ASP A 91 18.81 2.71 -5.43
C ASP A 91 19.27 3.93 -4.61
N LEU A 92 19.43 5.07 -5.28
CA LEU A 92 20.02 6.28 -4.70
C LEU A 92 19.10 7.01 -3.70
N LEU A 93 17.80 6.74 -3.71
CA LEU A 93 16.82 7.45 -2.86
C LEU A 93 15.77 6.50 -2.29
N ASN A 94 15.53 6.59 -0.99
CA ASN A 94 14.42 5.94 -0.28
C ASN A 94 13.66 6.98 0.55
N LEU A 95 12.48 6.61 1.06
CA LEU A 95 11.60 7.51 1.80
C LEU A 95 12.27 8.10 3.03
N LYS A 96 13.01 7.29 3.80
CA LYS A 96 13.71 7.76 4.99
C LYS A 96 14.79 8.79 4.64
N ASP A 97 15.65 8.49 3.66
CA ASP A 97 16.69 9.41 3.20
C ASP A 97 16.05 10.72 2.72
N TRP A 98 14.98 10.63 1.94
CA TRP A 98 14.21 11.80 1.48
C TRP A 98 13.67 12.65 2.64
N ILE A 99 13.12 12.04 3.70
CA ILE A 99 12.61 12.79 4.88
C ILE A 99 13.76 13.54 5.55
N LEU A 100 14.89 12.88 5.80
CA LEU A 100 16.03 13.49 6.48
C LEU A 100 16.69 14.61 5.65
N GLU A 101 16.63 14.52 4.32
CA GLU A 101 17.16 15.55 3.41
C GLU A 101 16.20 16.74 3.23
N THR A 102 14.90 16.54 3.42
CA THR A 102 13.87 17.57 3.17
C THR A 102 13.31 18.23 4.43
N THR A 103 13.71 17.76 5.61
CA THR A 103 13.30 18.29 6.91
C THR A 103 14.50 18.71 7.73
N ASP A 104 14.25 19.42 8.82
CA ASP A 104 15.22 19.73 9.86
C ASP A 104 15.32 18.63 10.95
N TRP A 105 14.69 17.47 10.72
CA TRP A 105 14.62 16.41 11.71
C TRP A 105 15.96 15.68 11.84
N SER A 106 16.48 15.60 13.06
CA SER A 106 17.67 14.81 13.38
C SER A 106 17.39 13.30 13.40
N PHE A 107 16.11 12.90 13.46
CA PHE A 107 15.69 11.51 13.53
C PHE A 107 14.39 11.30 12.75
N ALA A 108 14.38 10.26 11.91
CA ALA A 108 13.20 9.79 11.21
C ALA A 108 13.32 8.27 11.01
N GLN A 109 12.39 7.50 11.56
CA GLN A 109 12.35 6.05 11.39
C GLN A 109 10.94 5.60 10.99
N PRO A 110 10.74 5.19 9.73
CA PRO A 110 9.50 4.56 9.32
C PRO A 110 9.18 3.31 10.17
N ILE A 111 7.95 3.27 10.70
CA ILE A 111 7.45 2.23 11.62
C ILE A 111 6.88 1.05 10.83
N ASN A 112 6.20 1.34 9.72
CA ASN A 112 5.71 0.35 8.79
C ASN A 112 6.37 0.48 7.42
N ARG A 113 6.29 -0.59 6.63
CA ARG A 113 6.81 -0.62 5.26
C ARG A 113 5.71 -0.87 4.25
N LEU A 114 5.88 -0.27 3.09
CA LEU A 114 5.13 -0.56 1.87
C LEU A 114 6.10 -1.12 0.83
N ASP A 115 5.62 -2.03 -0.02
CA ASP A 115 6.42 -2.51 -1.13
C ASP A 115 6.76 -1.35 -2.07
N ARG A 116 7.88 -1.48 -2.81
CA ARG A 116 8.29 -0.48 -3.81
C ARG A 116 7.14 -0.06 -4.75
N PRO A 117 6.39 -1.00 -5.38
CA PRO A 117 5.29 -0.65 -6.28
C PRO A 117 4.00 -0.19 -5.58
N THR A 118 3.95 -0.14 -4.25
CA THR A 118 2.76 0.24 -3.48
C THR A 118 2.88 1.69 -3.04
N SER A 119 1.90 2.53 -3.36
CA SER A 119 1.78 3.86 -2.77
C SER A 119 0.92 3.82 -1.50
N GLY A 120 1.04 4.83 -0.65
CA GLY A 120 0.19 4.93 0.53
C GLY A 120 0.88 5.55 1.73
N LEU A 121 0.19 5.44 2.87
CA LEU A 121 0.65 6.01 4.12
C LEU A 121 1.76 5.16 4.77
N VAL A 122 2.80 5.86 5.20
CA VAL A 122 3.88 5.36 6.03
C VAL A 122 3.94 6.22 7.28
N LEU A 123 3.81 5.59 8.44
CA LEU A 123 3.98 6.23 9.74
C LEU A 123 5.48 6.27 10.06
N VAL A 124 5.96 7.43 10.51
CA VAL A 124 7.37 7.69 10.79
C VAL A 124 7.49 8.21 12.22
N ALA A 125 8.34 7.58 13.01
CA ALA A 125 8.71 8.08 14.33
C ALA A 125 9.80 9.15 14.21
N ARG A 126 9.63 10.25 14.97
CA ARG A 126 10.54 11.39 15.05
C ARG A 126 11.47 11.34 16.27
N ASP A 127 11.24 10.40 17.19
CA ASP A 127 12.14 10.07 18.28
C ASP A 127 12.13 8.56 18.62
N VAL A 128 13.03 8.15 19.52
CA VAL A 128 13.24 6.75 19.89
C VAL A 128 12.09 6.19 20.73
N ASP A 129 11.46 7.01 21.57
CA ASP A 129 10.40 6.59 22.48
C ASP A 129 9.11 6.30 21.68
N ALA A 130 8.77 7.19 20.75
CA ALA A 130 7.68 7.00 19.79
C ALA A 130 7.92 5.77 18.91
N LEU A 131 9.15 5.58 18.41
CA LEU A 131 9.49 4.39 17.63
C LEU A 131 9.23 3.11 18.41
N LYS A 132 9.73 3.03 19.66
CA LYS A 132 9.59 1.84 20.50
C LYS A 132 8.11 1.54 20.78
N MET A 133 7.37 2.54 21.25
CA MET A 133 5.99 2.37 21.69
C MET A 133 5.06 1.99 20.53
N VAL A 134 5.16 2.68 19.40
CA VAL A 134 4.27 2.40 18.27
C VAL A 134 4.67 1.09 17.58
N SER A 135 5.97 0.79 17.49
CA SER A 135 6.41 -0.52 16.95
C SER A 135 5.87 -1.70 17.76
N GLU A 136 5.75 -1.54 19.08
CA GLU A 136 5.12 -2.54 19.95
C GLU A 136 3.64 -2.73 19.60
N GLN A 137 2.88 -1.66 19.36
CA GLN A 137 1.48 -1.75 18.92
C GLN A 137 1.34 -2.47 17.56
N PHE A 138 2.26 -2.23 16.63
CA PHE A 138 2.31 -2.97 15.36
C PHE A 138 2.62 -4.46 15.57
N ALA A 139 3.54 -4.78 16.48
CA ALA A 139 3.92 -6.15 16.80
C ALA A 139 2.77 -6.92 17.50
N GLN A 140 1.98 -6.23 18.31
CA GLN A 140 0.80 -6.76 19.00
C GLN A 140 -0.46 -6.79 18.12
N HIS A 141 -0.35 -6.41 16.84
CA HIS A 141 -1.49 -6.32 15.91
C HIS A 141 -2.61 -5.36 16.37
N ALA A 142 -2.29 -4.38 17.21
CA ALA A 142 -3.24 -3.39 17.71
C ALA A 142 -3.57 -2.28 16.68
N VAL A 143 -2.78 -2.19 15.59
CA VAL A 143 -2.96 -1.19 14.53
C VAL A 143 -3.74 -1.76 13.35
N ALA A 144 -4.91 -1.16 13.09
CA ALA A 144 -5.67 -1.44 11.88
C ALA A 144 -5.02 -0.77 10.66
N LYS A 145 -4.91 -1.52 9.56
CA LYS A 145 -4.38 -1.02 8.29
C LYS A 145 -5.38 -1.33 7.18
N THR A 146 -5.67 -0.34 6.35
CA THR A 146 -6.62 -0.49 5.24
C THR A 146 -5.94 -0.13 3.94
N TYR A 147 -6.12 -0.97 2.92
CA TYR A 147 -5.54 -0.81 1.60
C TYR A 147 -6.61 -0.89 0.54
N LEU A 148 -6.47 -0.10 -0.52
CA LEU A 148 -7.24 -0.29 -1.73
C LEU A 148 -6.40 -1.01 -2.78
N ALA A 149 -6.98 -2.02 -3.41
CA ALA A 149 -6.37 -2.75 -4.51
C ALA A 149 -7.35 -2.90 -5.67
N ILE A 150 -6.84 -2.79 -6.89
CA ILE A 150 -7.56 -3.20 -8.09
C ILE A 150 -7.04 -4.58 -8.47
N VAL A 151 -7.93 -5.57 -8.48
CA VAL A 151 -7.64 -6.96 -8.85
C VAL A 151 -8.30 -7.32 -10.18
N ARG A 152 -7.73 -8.30 -10.87
CA ARG A 152 -8.32 -8.85 -12.10
C ARG A 152 -9.42 -9.85 -11.74
N GLY A 153 -10.47 -9.89 -12.55
CA GLY A 153 -11.65 -10.70 -12.28
C GLY A 153 -12.64 -10.02 -11.33
N TRP A 154 -13.78 -10.67 -11.17
CA TRP A 154 -14.74 -10.33 -10.13
C TRP A 154 -14.45 -11.16 -8.90
N THR A 155 -14.21 -10.50 -7.77
CA THR A 155 -14.13 -11.16 -6.47
C THR A 155 -15.54 -11.36 -5.90
N GLU A 156 -15.67 -12.18 -4.86
CA GLU A 156 -16.87 -12.19 -3.99
C GLU A 156 -17.04 -10.83 -3.29
N ASP A 157 -18.21 -10.55 -2.73
CA ASP A 157 -18.50 -9.25 -2.08
C ASP A 157 -17.60 -8.99 -0.86
N GLU A 158 -17.23 -10.05 -0.15
CA GLU A 158 -16.30 -10.02 0.97
C GLU A 158 -15.65 -11.39 1.17
N GLY A 159 -14.56 -11.44 1.95
CA GLY A 159 -13.96 -12.71 2.31
C GLY A 159 -12.76 -12.59 3.23
N VAL A 160 -12.27 -13.75 3.67
CA VAL A 160 -11.07 -13.89 4.50
C VAL A 160 -10.09 -14.82 3.80
N ILE A 161 -8.82 -14.40 3.75
CA ILE A 161 -7.74 -15.19 3.14
C ILE A 161 -6.73 -15.49 4.24
N GLU A 162 -6.62 -16.76 4.62
CA GLU A 162 -5.79 -17.27 5.74
C GLU A 162 -4.59 -18.09 5.25
N LYS A 163 -4.28 -18.02 3.96
CA LYS A 163 -3.19 -18.78 3.34
C LYS A 163 -1.83 -18.36 3.96
N PRO A 164 -1.08 -19.27 4.61
CA PRO A 164 0.24 -18.96 5.13
C PRO A 164 1.20 -18.53 4.02
N LEU A 165 2.12 -17.62 4.35
CA LEU A 165 3.03 -17.00 3.39
C LEU A 165 4.49 -17.41 3.60
N PRO A 166 5.25 -17.62 2.51
CA PRO A 166 6.66 -17.95 2.60
C PRO A 166 7.45 -16.80 3.22
N THR A 167 8.57 -17.14 3.86
CA THR A 167 9.51 -16.14 4.35
C THR A 167 10.76 -16.12 3.46
N SER A 168 11.47 -15.00 3.43
CA SER A 168 12.70 -14.86 2.63
C SER A 168 13.87 -15.70 3.13
N HIS A 169 13.85 -16.13 4.40
CA HIS A 169 14.99 -16.77 5.07
C HIS A 169 14.69 -18.15 5.66
N ASN A 170 13.43 -18.49 5.93
CA ASN A 170 13.02 -19.80 6.47
C ASN A 170 12.04 -20.51 5.54
N SER A 171 12.19 -21.83 5.44
CA SER A 171 11.34 -22.72 4.66
C SER A 171 9.92 -22.84 5.22
N THR A 172 9.70 -22.55 6.50
CA THR A 172 8.38 -22.63 7.13
C THR A 172 7.54 -21.38 6.80
N PRO A 173 6.39 -21.54 6.12
CA PRO A 173 5.44 -20.45 5.93
C PRO A 173 4.95 -19.90 7.27
N LYS A 174 4.73 -18.59 7.35
CA LYS A 174 4.15 -17.95 8.53
C LYS A 174 2.68 -17.65 8.29
N GLU A 175 1.89 -17.73 9.35
CA GLU A 175 0.48 -17.34 9.32
C GLU A 175 0.33 -15.91 8.82
N ALA A 176 -0.69 -15.74 7.97
CA ALA A 176 -1.06 -14.49 7.36
C ALA A 176 -2.58 -14.47 7.17
N ILE A 177 -3.23 -13.40 7.64
CA ILE A 177 -4.68 -13.22 7.52
C ILE A 177 -4.95 -11.86 6.89
N THR A 178 -5.78 -11.84 5.85
CA THR A 178 -6.28 -10.62 5.21
C THR A 178 -7.78 -10.76 4.98
N THR A 179 -8.56 -9.84 5.54
CA THR A 179 -9.97 -9.69 5.17
C THR A 179 -10.08 -8.73 4.00
N TYR A 180 -11.08 -8.90 3.15
CA TYR A 180 -11.37 -7.97 2.07
C TYR A 180 -12.87 -7.73 1.89
N LYS A 181 -13.20 -6.56 1.33
CA LYS A 181 -14.53 -6.18 0.89
C LYS A 181 -14.45 -5.57 -0.49
N THR A 182 -15.32 -5.99 -1.41
CA THR A 182 -15.41 -5.41 -2.75
C THR A 182 -16.23 -4.14 -2.71
N LEU A 183 -15.62 -3.06 -3.18
CA LEU A 183 -16.23 -1.73 -3.25
C LEU A 183 -16.88 -1.49 -4.62
N GLY A 184 -16.42 -2.20 -5.65
CA GLY A 184 -16.98 -2.08 -7.00
C GLY A 184 -16.39 -3.10 -7.95
N ARG A 185 -17.15 -3.40 -9.01
CA ARG A 185 -16.76 -4.28 -10.11
C ARG A 185 -16.92 -3.53 -11.42
N ALA A 186 -15.99 -3.73 -12.33
CA ALA A 186 -16.05 -3.13 -13.66
C ALA A 186 -15.65 -4.17 -14.71
N GLU A 187 -16.23 -4.06 -15.89
CA GLU A 187 -15.79 -4.76 -17.09
C GLU A 187 -15.42 -3.70 -18.13
N LEU A 188 -14.18 -3.79 -18.64
CA LEU A 188 -13.63 -2.82 -19.58
C LEU A 188 -13.42 -3.49 -20.93
N PRO A 189 -13.58 -2.77 -22.05
CA PRO A 189 -13.28 -3.26 -23.40
C PRO A 189 -11.76 -3.29 -23.64
N LEU A 190 -11.06 -4.02 -22.77
CA LEU A 190 -9.62 -4.19 -22.80
C LEU A 190 -9.31 -5.66 -23.04
N ALA A 191 -8.88 -5.97 -24.26
CA ALA A 191 -8.58 -7.33 -24.64
C ALA A 191 -7.31 -7.83 -23.93
N ILE A 192 -7.44 -8.92 -23.18
CA ILE A 192 -6.30 -9.62 -22.55
C ILE A 192 -6.33 -11.07 -23.01
N THR A 193 -5.25 -11.49 -23.67
CA THR A 193 -5.10 -12.85 -24.20
C THR A 193 -6.23 -13.21 -25.18
N ARG A 194 -7.13 -14.12 -24.80
CA ARG A 194 -8.24 -14.63 -25.63
C ARG A 194 -9.59 -13.95 -25.38
N TYR A 195 -9.66 -13.02 -24.44
CA TYR A 195 -10.90 -12.35 -24.04
C TYR A 195 -10.92 -10.93 -24.59
N GLU A 196 -12.04 -10.53 -25.19
CA GLU A 196 -12.26 -9.19 -25.77
C GLU A 196 -12.43 -8.11 -24.69
N THR A 197 -12.98 -8.49 -23.54
CA THR A 197 -13.16 -7.64 -22.36
C THR A 197 -12.34 -8.15 -21.18
N SER A 198 -12.13 -7.28 -20.20
CA SER A 198 -11.43 -7.61 -18.95
C SER A 198 -12.23 -7.13 -17.74
N ARG A 199 -12.41 -8.05 -16.79
CA ARG A 199 -13.06 -7.78 -15.51
C ARG A 199 -12.06 -7.32 -14.46
N PHE A 200 -12.50 -6.41 -13.61
CA PHE A 200 -11.75 -5.89 -12.48
C PHE A 200 -12.65 -5.71 -11.26
N SER A 201 -12.05 -5.78 -10.08
CA SER A 201 -12.69 -5.41 -8.82
C SER A 201 -11.83 -4.42 -8.06
N LEU A 202 -12.45 -3.39 -7.50
CA LEU A 202 -11.86 -2.54 -6.47
C LEU A 202 -12.16 -3.18 -5.12
N VAL A 203 -11.13 -3.54 -4.37
CA VAL A 203 -11.24 -4.18 -3.07
C VAL A 203 -10.57 -3.35 -1.98
N GLU A 204 -11.24 -3.22 -0.85
CA GLU A 204 -10.67 -2.79 0.41
C GLU A 204 -10.08 -4.02 1.11
N CYS A 205 -8.84 -3.95 1.58
CA CYS A 205 -8.14 -5.04 2.24
C CYS A 205 -7.63 -4.61 3.61
N THR A 206 -7.86 -5.45 4.61
CA THR A 206 -7.39 -5.24 5.99
C THR A 206 -6.50 -6.41 6.40
N PRO A 207 -5.16 -6.29 6.23
CA PRO A 207 -4.24 -7.33 6.66
C PRO A 207 -4.03 -7.26 8.18
N GLN A 208 -4.39 -8.34 8.88
CA GLN A 208 -4.18 -8.45 10.33
C GLN A 208 -2.68 -8.60 10.64
N THR A 209 -1.95 -9.32 9.78
CA THR A 209 -0.49 -9.46 9.84
C THR A 209 0.24 -8.49 8.89
N GLY A 210 1.58 -8.48 8.95
CA GLY A 210 2.43 -7.62 8.10
C GLY A 210 3.48 -8.40 7.30
N ARG A 211 3.12 -9.53 6.69
CA ARG A 211 4.07 -10.38 5.96
C ARG A 211 4.49 -9.75 4.63
N PHE A 212 5.68 -10.13 4.15
CA PHE A 212 6.23 -9.63 2.89
C PHE A 212 5.28 -9.90 1.72
N HIS A 213 4.97 -8.87 0.93
CA HIS A 213 4.04 -8.93 -0.21
C HIS A 213 2.64 -9.49 0.12
N GLN A 214 2.19 -9.44 1.39
CA GLN A 214 1.02 -10.20 1.85
C GLN A 214 -0.24 -10.03 1.00
N ILE A 215 -0.74 -8.80 0.84
CA ILE A 215 -1.95 -8.53 0.04
C ILE A 215 -1.78 -9.01 -1.40
N ARG A 216 -0.59 -8.78 -1.99
CA ARG A 216 -0.30 -9.18 -3.37
C ARG A 216 -0.28 -10.69 -3.55
N LEU A 217 0.19 -11.44 -2.54
CA LEU A 217 0.21 -12.90 -2.55
C LEU A 217 -1.17 -13.48 -2.25
N HIS A 218 -1.94 -12.86 -1.36
CA HIS A 218 -3.31 -13.26 -1.03
C HIS A 218 -4.28 -13.02 -2.19
N LEU A 219 -4.13 -11.91 -2.92
CA LEU A 219 -4.99 -11.58 -4.07
C LEU A 219 -4.45 -12.13 -5.41
N LYS A 220 -3.44 -13.00 -5.37
CA LYS A 220 -2.90 -13.63 -6.58
C LYS A 220 -3.75 -14.85 -6.95
N HIS A 221 -4.88 -14.59 -7.61
CA HIS A 221 -5.79 -15.61 -8.12
C HIS A 221 -6.22 -15.27 -9.56
#